data_AF-A0A935UY86-F1
#
_entry.id   AF-A0A935UY86-F1
#
_cell.length_a   1.000
_cell.length_b   1.000
_cell.length_c   1.000
_cell.angle_alpha   90.00
_cell.angle_beta   90.00
_cell.angle_gamma   90.00
#
_symmetry.space_group_name_H-M   'P 1'
#
loop_
_entity.id
_entity.type
_entity.pdbx_description
1 polymer ?
#
loop_
_entity_poly.entity_id
_entity_poly.type
_entity_poly.pdbx_seq_one_letter_code
_entity_poly.pdbx_strand_id
1 'polypeptide(L)'
;MPATDSDAPTDNDGDGSPEGEDCDDDDAAVNPSAAELCDGLDNNCDGETDEGVKTTSYVDADGDGYGDDTTAAESCEVPEGYATLGGDCDDADPAYNPGAAETECDDPNDYNCDGSVGYADNDGDGFAACQECDDNDAAVNPDAVEVCDERDNNCDGAIDEGVTTTSYADTDADGYGDADYPVAACEVPAGYVTDATDCDDGDGGVNPAAQEICDSRDNDCDTLIDDADDSVDLSTGATSYADADGDGYGDADAATLSCATPAGAVSNAEDCDDGDATVSPAATEICDGLDNDCDSATDDDDSSLDLSSATTWYADGDSDRFGDPDVTTVACELPSGFTTSGTDCDDDDAAINPVAMEVCDTLDNDCDGLIDDDDDSVFLGPSSSWYPDADADGYGDSGAPTYACEAPARRTPPMTTTATTPTPPSTPPPWSLATTPTTTATASSTRSSTLRPALTAACPAT
;
A
#
# COMPACT_ATOMS: atom_id res chain seq x y z
N MET A 1 12.33 98.71 6.05
CA MET A 1 13.45 98.47 6.97
C MET A 1 12.90 98.21 8.38
N PRO A 2 12.40 97.01 8.69
CA PRO A 2 12.86 96.39 9.93
C PRO A 2 14.35 96.06 9.78
N ALA A 3 15.11 96.07 10.87
CA ALA A 3 16.40 95.40 10.92
C ALA A 3 16.15 93.92 11.23
N THR A 4 17.05 93.04 10.78
CA THR A 4 17.26 91.76 11.45
C THR A 4 18.03 92.07 12.73
N ASP A 5 17.34 91.99 13.86
CA ASP A 5 18.01 91.84 15.15
C ASP A 5 18.40 90.36 15.24
N SER A 6 19.68 90.06 15.46
CA SER A 6 20.22 88.71 15.32
C SER A 6 21.32 88.43 16.34
N ASP A 7 21.06 88.81 17.58
CA ASP A 7 21.66 88.19 18.77
C ASP A 7 20.63 87.16 19.28
N ALA A 8 20.55 86.01 18.59
CA ALA A 8 20.17 84.78 19.28
C ALA A 8 21.38 84.37 20.13
N PRO A 9 21.21 83.87 21.36
CA PRO A 9 22.34 83.39 22.14
C PRO A 9 23.04 82.26 21.39
N THR A 10 24.36 82.14 21.59
CA THR A 10 25.13 81.03 21.07
C THR A 10 24.82 79.74 21.82
N ASP A 11 25.06 78.65 21.09
CA ASP A 11 25.03 77.23 21.43
C ASP A 11 26.32 76.77 20.73
N ASN A 12 27.39 76.57 21.49
CA ASN A 12 28.75 76.45 20.94
C ASN A 12 29.16 74.98 20.69
N ASP A 13 28.67 74.03 21.49
CA ASP A 13 28.91 72.59 21.30
C ASP A 13 27.92 71.89 20.35
N GLY A 14 26.67 72.39 20.25
CA GLY A 14 25.64 71.90 19.34
C GLY A 14 24.56 70.99 19.95
N ASP A 15 24.39 70.90 21.26
CA ASP A 15 23.36 70.03 21.87
C ASP A 15 21.91 70.56 21.76
N GLY A 16 21.76 71.89 21.65
CA GLY A 16 20.48 72.59 21.56
C GLY A 16 20.19 73.54 22.72
N SER A 17 21.05 73.57 23.73
CA SER A 17 21.03 74.48 24.89
C SER A 17 21.94 75.69 24.64
N PRO A 18 21.53 76.92 24.99
CA PRO A 18 22.36 78.11 24.78
C PRO A 18 22.98 78.68 26.08
N GLU A 19 24.09 79.43 25.95
CA GLU A 19 24.90 80.17 26.98
C GLU A 19 24.16 80.88 28.16
N GLY A 20 22.83 81.02 28.12
CA GLY A 20 22.00 81.61 29.18
C GLY A 20 21.05 80.66 29.91
N GLU A 21 20.94 79.41 29.46
CA GLU A 21 20.19 78.30 30.08
C GLU A 21 21.11 77.10 30.34
N ASP A 22 22.19 76.95 29.55
CA ASP A 22 23.31 76.04 29.76
C ASP A 22 24.24 76.48 30.92
N CYS A 23 24.94 75.52 31.55
CA CYS A 23 25.91 75.76 32.62
C CYS A 23 27.39 75.48 32.24
N ASP A 24 27.70 74.80 31.13
CA ASP A 24 29.03 74.78 30.48
C ASP A 24 28.93 74.60 28.94
N ASP A 25 28.45 75.64 28.25
CA ASP A 25 28.22 75.80 26.78
C ASP A 25 29.39 75.39 25.83
N ASP A 26 30.53 74.93 26.36
CA ASP A 26 31.65 74.31 25.64
C ASP A 26 31.64 72.74 25.70
N ASP A 27 30.74 72.08 26.47
CA ASP A 27 30.64 70.60 26.63
C ASP A 27 29.19 70.04 26.68
N ALA A 28 28.74 69.52 25.53
CA ALA A 28 27.42 68.90 25.23
C ALA A 28 26.98 67.69 26.11
N ALA A 29 27.68 67.42 27.22
CA ALA A 29 27.27 66.48 28.27
C ALA A 29 26.66 67.19 29.50
N VAL A 30 26.70 68.52 29.55
CA VAL A 30 26.28 69.35 30.69
C VAL A 30 25.24 70.35 30.22
N ASN A 31 23.94 70.06 30.42
CA ASN A 31 22.83 70.91 29.97
C ASN A 31 21.49 70.60 30.67
N PRO A 32 20.48 71.50 30.62
CA PRO A 32 19.13 71.31 31.18
C PRO A 32 18.29 70.10 30.72
N SER A 33 18.81 69.23 29.86
CA SER A 33 18.18 67.99 29.41
C SER A 33 19.09 66.76 29.50
N ALA A 34 20.29 66.89 30.07
CA ALA A 34 21.17 65.79 30.37
C ALA A 34 20.57 64.87 31.47
N ALA A 35 21.16 63.69 31.61
CA ALA A 35 20.97 62.84 32.77
C ALA A 35 22.24 62.91 33.63
N GLU A 36 22.08 63.05 34.94
CA GLU A 36 23.19 63.09 35.89
C GLU A 36 24.09 61.87 35.81
N LEU A 37 25.36 62.11 36.07
CA LEU A 37 26.44 61.15 36.19
C LEU A 37 27.16 61.40 37.50
N CYS A 38 27.64 60.33 38.15
CA CYS A 38 28.39 60.45 39.40
C CYS A 38 29.87 60.81 39.14
N ASP A 39 30.10 61.97 38.51
CA ASP A 39 31.40 62.49 38.10
C ASP A 39 31.82 63.81 38.78
N GLY A 40 30.95 64.39 39.60
CA GLY A 40 31.18 65.63 40.35
C GLY A 40 30.80 66.92 39.60
N LEU A 41 30.03 66.82 38.51
CA LEU A 41 29.43 67.94 37.79
C LEU A 41 27.92 68.04 38.08
N ASP A 42 27.38 69.24 37.89
CA ASP A 42 25.94 69.51 37.77
C ASP A 42 25.61 69.31 36.29
N ASN A 43 25.37 68.07 35.85
CA ASN A 43 25.17 67.77 34.43
C ASN A 43 23.82 68.31 33.94
N ASN A 44 22.80 68.30 34.80
CA ASN A 44 21.43 68.70 34.47
C ASN A 44 21.15 70.22 34.66
N CYS A 45 22.13 70.97 35.17
CA CYS A 45 22.08 72.42 35.44
C CYS A 45 20.95 72.87 36.40
N ASP A 46 20.42 72.00 37.29
CA ASP A 46 19.38 72.37 38.27
C ASP A 46 19.93 73.03 39.55
N GLY A 47 21.23 72.85 39.81
CA GLY A 47 21.96 73.49 40.91
C GLY A 47 22.29 72.59 42.11
N GLU A 48 21.90 71.31 42.10
CA GLU A 48 22.50 70.27 42.94
C GLU A 48 23.72 69.63 42.20
N THR A 49 24.16 68.42 42.55
CA THR A 49 25.33 67.74 41.95
C THR A 49 25.26 66.24 42.23
N ASP A 50 25.33 65.39 41.20
CA ASP A 50 25.09 63.95 41.23
C ASP A 50 23.85 63.53 42.06
N GLU A 51 22.72 64.23 41.92
CA GLU A 51 21.49 63.82 42.61
C GLU A 51 20.86 62.58 41.96
N GLY A 52 20.14 61.76 42.74
CA GLY A 52 19.48 60.55 42.24
C GLY A 52 20.40 59.42 41.74
N VAL A 53 21.70 59.67 41.52
CA VAL A 53 22.70 58.71 41.01
C VAL A 53 23.69 58.20 42.06
N LYS A 54 23.71 58.80 43.26
CA LYS A 54 24.45 58.28 44.41
C LYS A 54 23.84 56.96 44.89
N THR A 55 24.70 56.00 45.22
CA THR A 55 24.30 54.72 45.84
C THR A 55 24.21 54.91 47.35
N THR A 56 23.08 54.54 47.95
CA THR A 56 22.95 54.39 49.41
C THR A 56 23.71 53.14 49.85
N SER A 57 24.52 53.29 50.90
CA SER A 57 25.32 52.22 51.49
C SER A 57 25.37 52.36 53.02
N TYR A 58 25.58 51.25 53.71
CA TYR A 58 25.55 51.11 55.16
C TYR A 58 26.91 50.64 55.64
N VAL A 59 27.34 51.00 56.85
CA VAL A 59 28.56 50.44 57.45
C VAL A 59 28.37 48.92 57.58
N ASP A 60 29.39 48.20 57.13
CA ASP A 60 29.55 46.75 57.21
C ASP A 60 30.84 46.49 58.01
N ALA A 61 30.70 46.34 59.32
CA ALA A 61 31.82 46.32 60.26
C ALA A 61 32.36 44.92 60.58
N ASP A 62 31.64 43.84 60.20
CA ASP A 62 32.09 42.46 60.36
C ASP A 62 32.41 41.73 59.03
N GLY A 63 31.85 42.17 57.90
CA GLY A 63 32.18 41.71 56.55
C GLY A 63 31.21 40.70 55.93
N ASP A 64 29.96 40.60 56.39
CA ASP A 64 28.97 39.65 55.84
C ASP A 64 28.26 40.10 54.54
N GLY A 65 28.16 41.42 54.32
CA GLY A 65 27.57 42.04 53.13
C GLY A 65 26.19 42.70 53.33
N TYR A 66 25.67 42.71 54.55
CA TYR A 66 24.63 43.62 55.05
C TYR A 66 25.26 44.74 55.90
N GLY A 67 24.47 45.60 56.55
CA GLY A 67 25.01 46.66 57.40
C GLY A 67 23.97 47.51 58.13
N ASP A 68 24.41 48.29 59.12
CA ASP A 68 23.57 49.05 60.06
C ASP A 68 22.77 50.16 59.34
N ASP A 69 21.45 49.96 59.25
CA ASP A 69 20.45 50.90 58.70
C ASP A 69 20.58 52.34 59.22
N THR A 70 21.07 52.53 60.44
CA THR A 70 21.26 53.84 61.09
C THR A 70 22.51 54.60 60.62
N THR A 71 23.39 53.95 59.85
CA THR A 71 24.66 54.51 59.35
C THR A 71 24.62 54.98 57.89
N ALA A 72 23.46 54.84 57.24
CA ALA A 72 23.24 55.09 55.80
C ALA A 72 23.96 56.34 55.25
N ALA A 73 24.77 56.12 54.21
CA ALA A 73 25.56 57.13 53.51
C ALA A 73 25.39 57.01 51.99
N GLU A 74 25.25 58.16 51.31
CA GLU A 74 25.08 58.23 49.85
C GLU A 74 26.39 58.66 49.17
N SER A 75 26.88 57.86 48.22
CA SER A 75 28.13 58.14 47.49
C SER A 75 28.16 57.53 46.09
N CYS A 76 29.06 58.03 45.23
CA CYS A 76 29.26 57.54 43.86
C CYS A 76 29.96 56.18 43.78
N GLU A 77 30.84 55.89 44.74
CA GLU A 77 31.46 54.58 44.94
C GLU A 77 31.16 54.13 46.37
N VAL A 78 30.83 52.85 46.56
CA VAL A 78 30.61 52.26 47.90
C VAL A 78 31.96 52.26 48.64
N PRO A 79 32.05 52.84 49.86
CA PRO A 79 33.32 52.91 50.58
C PRO A 79 33.85 51.54 51.05
N GLU A 80 35.14 51.45 51.37
CA GLU A 80 35.72 50.24 51.98
C GLU A 80 35.17 50.05 53.41
N GLY A 81 34.52 48.90 53.67
CA GLY A 81 33.79 48.63 54.91
C GLY A 81 32.33 49.12 54.91
N TYR A 82 31.68 49.08 53.73
CA TYR A 82 30.26 49.41 53.55
C TYR A 82 29.57 48.40 52.63
N ALA A 83 28.33 48.03 52.98
CA ALA A 83 27.43 47.21 52.19
C ALA A 83 26.38 48.05 51.42
N THR A 84 25.81 47.47 50.35
CA THR A 84 24.66 48.04 49.63
C THR A 84 23.32 47.47 50.10
N LEU A 85 23.33 46.49 50.99
CA LEU A 85 22.16 45.94 51.65
C LEU A 85 22.14 46.45 53.09
N GLY A 86 20.96 46.85 53.57
CA GLY A 86 20.73 47.24 54.97
C GLY A 86 19.93 46.17 55.70
N GLY A 87 19.49 46.49 56.92
CA GLY A 87 18.67 45.62 57.76
C GLY A 87 19.44 44.65 58.68
N ASP A 88 20.75 44.81 58.82
CA ASP A 88 21.56 44.13 59.86
C ASP A 88 21.06 44.53 61.27
N CYS A 89 21.01 43.57 62.19
CA CYS A 89 20.57 43.76 63.56
C CYS A 89 21.66 43.62 64.66
N ASP A 90 22.88 43.17 64.34
CA ASP A 90 24.08 43.31 65.19
C ASP A 90 25.37 43.28 64.33
N ASP A 91 25.73 44.43 63.72
CA ASP A 91 26.89 44.82 62.86
C ASP A 91 28.28 44.55 63.51
N ALA A 92 28.42 43.42 64.19
CA ALA A 92 29.58 42.96 64.93
C ALA A 92 29.66 41.42 65.02
N ASP A 93 28.65 40.68 64.56
CA ASP A 93 28.64 39.21 64.48
C ASP A 93 27.91 38.71 63.19
N PRO A 94 28.63 38.15 62.19
CA PRO A 94 28.14 37.74 60.84
C PRO A 94 27.03 36.69 60.76
N ALA A 95 26.29 36.47 61.85
CA ALA A 95 25.13 35.60 61.96
C ALA A 95 23.80 36.39 62.00
N TYR A 96 23.83 37.72 62.16
CA TYR A 96 22.66 38.57 62.44
C TYR A 96 22.28 39.47 61.26
N ASN A 97 21.88 38.85 60.15
CA ASN A 97 21.56 39.54 58.90
C ASN A 97 20.33 38.96 58.17
N PRO A 98 19.63 39.74 57.33
CA PRO A 98 18.50 39.28 56.51
C PRO A 98 18.75 38.15 55.49
N GLY A 99 19.95 37.57 55.44
CA GLY A 99 20.29 36.37 54.68
C GLY A 99 20.56 35.13 55.55
N ALA A 100 20.51 35.25 56.88
CA ALA A 100 20.74 34.16 57.82
C ALA A 100 19.56 33.16 57.88
N ALA A 101 19.80 31.97 58.45
CA ALA A 101 18.84 30.87 58.47
C ALA A 101 18.71 30.23 59.87
N GLU A 102 17.48 30.16 60.39
CA GLU A 102 17.18 29.83 61.78
C GLU A 102 16.98 28.32 62.03
N THR A 103 17.92 27.52 61.53
CA THR A 103 17.78 26.05 61.46
C THR A 103 17.88 25.29 62.80
N GLU A 104 18.06 25.98 63.93
CA GLU A 104 18.28 25.39 65.26
C GLU A 104 17.11 25.71 66.21
N CYS A 105 16.10 24.84 66.22
CA CYS A 105 14.82 24.96 66.93
C CYS A 105 14.86 25.16 68.46
N ASP A 106 16.02 25.06 69.09
CA ASP A 106 16.23 25.30 70.53
C ASP A 106 16.86 26.70 70.80
N ASP A 107 17.21 27.48 69.78
CA ASP A 107 17.95 28.75 69.91
C ASP A 107 17.02 29.98 69.98
N PRO A 108 17.08 30.81 71.04
CA PRO A 108 16.17 31.93 71.24
C PRO A 108 16.51 33.22 70.46
N ASN A 109 17.45 33.19 69.52
CA ASN A 109 17.95 34.37 68.82
C ASN A 109 17.23 34.57 67.47
N ASP A 110 16.84 35.81 67.21
CA ASP A 110 16.44 36.34 65.90
C ASP A 110 17.74 36.61 65.12
N TYR A 111 18.09 35.73 64.19
CA TYR A 111 19.28 35.80 63.34
C TYR A 111 18.98 36.45 61.99
N ASN A 112 17.74 36.32 61.47
CA ASN A 112 17.37 36.85 60.16
C ASN A 112 16.85 38.30 60.21
N CYS A 113 16.77 38.90 61.40
CA CYS A 113 16.32 40.26 61.67
C CYS A 113 14.86 40.56 61.26
N ASP A 114 14.02 39.54 61.04
CA ASP A 114 12.61 39.73 60.62
C ASP A 114 11.62 39.92 61.79
N GLY A 115 12.05 39.60 63.02
CA GLY A 115 11.27 39.73 64.25
C GLY A 115 10.43 38.50 64.63
N SER A 116 10.48 37.43 63.84
CA SER A 116 10.17 36.06 64.26
C SER A 116 11.42 35.39 64.85
N VAL A 117 11.31 34.10 65.20
CA VAL A 117 12.39 33.29 65.80
C VAL A 117 12.09 31.81 65.60
N GLY A 118 13.06 31.02 65.14
CA GLY A 118 12.89 29.61 64.77
C GLY A 118 12.38 28.66 65.87
N TYR A 119 12.42 29.06 67.14
CA TYR A 119 11.84 28.31 68.28
C TYR A 119 10.37 28.67 68.61
N ALA A 120 9.76 29.60 67.86
CA ALA A 120 8.36 30.00 68.05
C ALA A 120 7.40 28.83 67.75
N ASP A 121 6.31 28.80 68.51
CA ASP A 121 5.11 27.94 68.35
C ASP A 121 3.95 28.93 68.48
N ASN A 122 3.61 29.61 67.38
CA ASN A 122 2.76 30.82 67.39
C ASN A 122 1.26 30.50 67.24
N ASP A 123 0.90 29.41 66.56
CA ASP A 123 -0.48 28.92 66.51
C ASP A 123 -0.84 27.90 67.63
N GLY A 124 0.15 27.19 68.19
CA GLY A 124 -0.01 26.31 69.35
C GLY A 124 -0.20 24.82 69.04
N ASP A 125 0.19 24.33 67.86
CA ASP A 125 0.06 22.91 67.49
C ASP A 125 1.11 21.99 68.17
N GLY A 126 2.31 22.51 68.44
CA GLY A 126 3.41 21.83 69.12
C GLY A 126 4.63 21.45 68.27
N PHE A 127 4.69 21.87 67.01
CA PHE A 127 5.93 22.03 66.25
C PHE A 127 6.61 23.37 66.61
N ALA A 128 7.51 23.86 65.76
CA ALA A 128 8.14 25.17 65.91
C ALA A 128 8.57 25.69 64.52
N ALA A 129 8.59 27.01 64.33
CA ALA A 129 8.78 27.68 63.03
C ALA A 129 9.96 27.15 62.17
N CYS A 130 11.09 26.74 62.78
CA CYS A 130 12.21 26.07 62.10
C CYS A 130 11.89 24.73 61.41
N GLN A 131 10.77 24.09 61.77
CA GLN A 131 10.30 22.79 61.31
C GLN A 131 9.14 22.89 60.31
N GLU A 132 8.59 24.08 60.13
CA GLU A 132 7.30 24.33 59.50
C GLU A 132 7.43 25.27 58.31
N CYS A 133 6.37 25.35 57.52
CA CYS A 133 6.31 26.18 56.33
C CYS A 133 5.26 27.32 56.42
N ASP A 134 4.42 27.35 57.48
CA ASP A 134 3.68 28.54 57.96
C ASP A 134 3.29 28.40 59.46
N ASP A 135 4.11 28.92 60.39
CA ASP A 135 3.92 29.01 61.87
C ASP A 135 2.67 29.85 62.30
N ASN A 136 1.71 30.06 61.40
CA ASN A 136 0.42 30.72 61.65
C ASN A 136 -0.78 29.84 61.32
N ASP A 137 -0.58 28.63 60.80
CA ASP A 137 -1.62 27.73 60.28
C ASP A 137 -1.39 26.28 60.72
N ALA A 138 -1.93 25.93 61.90
CA ALA A 138 -1.87 24.63 62.62
C ALA A 138 -2.41 23.38 61.87
N ALA A 139 -2.43 23.43 60.54
CA ALA A 139 -2.66 22.34 59.60
C ALA A 139 -1.46 22.11 58.66
N VAL A 140 -0.39 22.92 58.75
CA VAL A 140 0.76 22.97 57.83
C VAL A 140 2.05 22.62 58.60
N ASN A 141 2.29 21.33 58.86
CA ASN A 141 3.37 20.85 59.73
C ASN A 141 3.84 19.41 59.43
N PRO A 142 5.01 18.97 59.93
CA PRO A 142 5.59 17.65 59.63
C PRO A 142 4.82 16.37 59.98
N ASP A 143 3.72 16.42 60.75
CA ASP A 143 2.83 15.28 61.01
C ASP A 143 1.47 15.40 60.27
N ALA A 144 1.31 16.41 59.41
CA ALA A 144 0.11 16.64 58.61
C ALA A 144 -0.09 15.57 57.51
N VAL A 145 -1.21 15.68 56.81
CA VAL A 145 -1.56 14.82 55.67
C VAL A 145 -2.02 15.72 54.54
N GLU A 146 -1.41 15.57 53.37
CA GLU A 146 -1.74 16.37 52.19
C GLU A 146 -3.25 16.45 51.93
N VAL A 147 -3.65 17.67 51.59
CA VAL A 147 -4.92 18.04 51.00
C VAL A 147 -4.58 18.72 49.69
N CYS A 148 -5.30 18.38 48.62
CA CYS A 148 -4.99 18.91 47.30
C CYS A 148 -5.42 20.40 47.20
N ASP A 149 -4.55 21.31 47.65
CA ASP A 149 -4.80 22.74 47.81
C ASP A 149 -3.65 23.67 47.36
N GLU A 150 -2.71 23.13 46.57
CA GLU A 150 -1.53 23.83 46.01
C GLU A 150 -0.50 24.28 47.07
N ARG A 151 -0.51 23.65 48.25
CA ARG A 151 0.45 23.87 49.35
C ARG A 151 1.18 22.58 49.68
N ASP A 152 2.38 22.71 50.23
CA ASP A 152 3.06 21.65 50.97
C ASP A 152 2.42 21.61 52.37
N ASN A 153 1.51 20.66 52.66
CA ASN A 153 0.90 20.61 54.00
C ASN A 153 1.83 19.94 55.02
N ASN A 154 2.67 18.98 54.60
CA ASN A 154 3.57 18.22 55.47
C ASN A 154 5.00 18.78 55.57
N CYS A 155 5.31 19.84 54.84
CA CYS A 155 6.61 20.52 54.78
C CYS A 155 7.80 19.62 54.39
N ASP A 156 7.63 18.57 53.56
CA ASP A 156 8.76 17.75 53.06
C ASP A 156 9.45 18.30 51.80
N GLY A 157 8.87 19.34 51.19
CA GLY A 157 9.38 20.02 50.00
C GLY A 157 8.76 19.58 48.68
N ALA A 158 7.72 18.74 48.73
CA ALA A 158 6.80 18.49 47.62
C ALA A 158 5.48 19.27 47.80
N ILE A 159 4.52 19.11 46.88
CA ILE A 159 3.19 19.71 46.94
C ILE A 159 2.17 18.69 46.40
N ASP A 160 1.04 18.50 47.11
CA ASP A 160 -0.09 17.64 46.74
C ASP A 160 0.25 16.13 46.51
N GLU A 161 1.28 15.56 47.16
CA GLU A 161 1.68 14.15 46.94
C GLU A 161 0.59 13.15 47.30
N GLY A 162 0.35 12.18 46.42
CA GLY A 162 -0.55 11.05 46.70
C GLY A 162 -2.04 11.41 46.84
N VAL A 163 -2.40 12.69 46.76
CA VAL A 163 -3.77 13.20 46.70
C VAL A 163 -4.19 13.68 45.31
N THR A 164 -3.22 13.95 44.43
CA THR A 164 -3.46 14.18 43.00
C THR A 164 -4.05 12.96 42.29
N THR A 165 -4.95 13.22 41.33
CA THR A 165 -5.51 12.22 40.42
C THR A 165 -4.72 12.21 39.12
N THR A 166 -4.39 11.02 38.60
CA THR A 166 -3.82 10.88 37.25
C THR A 166 -4.93 10.90 36.20
N SER A 167 -4.73 11.71 35.17
CA SER A 167 -5.58 11.82 33.98
C SER A 167 -4.73 11.87 32.71
N TYR A 168 -5.31 11.51 31.58
CA TYR A 168 -4.65 11.29 30.28
C TYR A 168 -5.21 12.28 29.27
N ALA A 169 -4.42 12.69 28.28
CA ALA A 169 -4.87 13.64 27.27
C ALA A 169 -6.08 13.06 26.50
N ASP A 170 -7.05 13.94 26.22
CA ASP A 170 -8.28 13.67 25.45
C ASP A 170 -8.34 14.75 24.35
N THR A 171 -7.68 14.49 23.23
CA THR A 171 -7.36 15.49 22.20
C THR A 171 -8.49 15.65 21.17
N ASP A 172 -9.27 14.60 20.89
CA ASP A 172 -10.44 14.65 20.01
C ASP A 172 -11.80 14.83 20.72
N ALA A 173 -11.84 14.66 22.05
CA ALA A 173 -13.00 14.85 22.94
C ALA A 173 -14.08 13.75 22.89
N ASP A 174 -13.72 12.48 22.68
CA ASP A 174 -14.64 11.35 22.75
C ASP A 174 -14.92 10.84 24.19
N GLY A 175 -13.94 10.98 25.10
CA GLY A 175 -14.04 10.56 26.51
C GLY A 175 -13.04 9.48 26.96
N TYR A 176 -12.21 8.94 26.07
CA TYR A 176 -11.01 8.15 26.38
C TYR A 176 -9.75 9.03 26.30
N GLY A 177 -8.55 8.46 26.50
CA GLY A 177 -7.32 9.24 26.45
C GLY A 177 -6.01 8.44 26.48
N ASP A 178 -4.94 9.09 26.02
CA ASP A 178 -3.63 8.46 25.73
C ASP A 178 -2.78 8.19 26.99
N ALA A 179 -2.51 6.91 27.24
CA ALA A 179 -1.69 6.41 28.34
C ALA A 179 -0.24 6.94 28.36
N ASP A 180 0.33 7.37 27.23
CA ASP A 180 1.68 7.94 27.12
C ASP A 180 1.74 9.44 27.49
N TYR A 181 0.59 10.14 27.65
CA TYR A 181 0.51 11.55 28.08
C TYR A 181 -0.24 11.77 29.41
N PRO A 182 0.18 11.14 30.53
CA PRO A 182 -0.43 11.36 31.83
C PRO A 182 -0.04 12.71 32.45
N VAL A 183 -1.01 13.34 33.12
CA VAL A 183 -0.83 14.45 34.05
C VAL A 183 -1.39 14.07 35.43
N ALA A 184 -0.78 14.56 36.50
CA ALA A 184 -1.31 14.45 37.86
C ALA A 184 -1.77 15.83 38.36
N ALA A 185 -3.01 15.94 38.83
CA ALA A 185 -3.61 17.20 39.27
C ALA A 185 -4.74 16.98 40.30
N CYS A 186 -5.13 18.04 41.02
CA CYS A 186 -6.21 17.98 42.02
C CYS A 186 -7.61 17.83 41.40
N GLU A 187 -7.85 18.48 40.27
CA GLU A 187 -9.02 18.26 39.42
C GLU A 187 -8.53 17.87 38.01
N VAL A 188 -9.31 17.05 37.29
CA VAL A 188 -9.01 16.63 35.93
C VAL A 188 -8.96 17.88 35.02
N PRO A 189 -7.83 18.18 34.34
CA PRO A 189 -7.74 19.37 33.49
C PRO A 189 -8.66 19.33 32.27
N ALA A 190 -8.96 20.48 31.69
CA ALA A 190 -9.75 20.54 30.46
C ALA A 190 -8.97 19.97 29.27
N GLY A 191 -9.56 18.99 28.55
CA GLY A 191 -8.87 18.20 27.51
C GLY A 191 -8.10 17.00 28.08
N TYR A 192 -8.53 16.49 29.23
CA TYR A 192 -8.03 15.26 29.85
C TYR A 192 -9.18 14.45 30.45
N VAL A 193 -9.01 13.13 30.56
CA VAL A 193 -9.96 12.20 31.22
C VAL A 193 -9.23 11.21 32.15
N THR A 194 -9.97 10.45 32.96
CA THR A 194 -9.39 9.45 33.87
C THR A 194 -9.27 8.05 33.29
N ASP A 195 -9.82 7.78 32.10
CA ASP A 195 -9.62 6.51 31.40
C ASP A 195 -8.36 6.60 30.52
N ALA A 196 -7.71 5.47 30.28
CA ALA A 196 -6.33 5.39 29.78
C ALA A 196 -6.17 4.37 28.64
N THR A 197 -7.26 4.16 27.91
CA THR A 197 -7.48 2.99 27.06
C THR A 197 -7.67 3.36 25.58
N ASP A 198 -7.32 4.58 25.22
CA ASP A 198 -7.27 5.02 23.82
C ASP A 198 -6.03 4.43 23.12
N CYS A 199 -6.11 4.30 21.80
CA CYS A 199 -5.03 3.83 20.94
C CYS A 199 -4.73 4.73 19.72
N ASP A 200 -5.54 5.76 19.43
CA ASP A 200 -5.26 6.85 18.47
C ASP A 200 -6.06 8.13 18.85
N ASP A 201 -5.69 8.79 19.97
CA ASP A 201 -6.24 10.05 20.58
C ASP A 201 -6.43 11.25 19.61
N GLY A 202 -6.06 11.09 18.33
CA GLY A 202 -6.36 12.05 17.27
C GLY A 202 -7.58 11.70 16.39
N ASP A 203 -8.26 10.58 16.61
CA ASP A 203 -9.30 10.01 15.73
C ASP A 203 -10.37 9.22 16.51
N GLY A 204 -11.19 9.89 17.32
CA GLY A 204 -12.27 9.37 18.20
C GLY A 204 -13.44 8.62 17.53
N GLY A 205 -13.18 7.93 16.42
CA GLY A 205 -13.77 6.66 16.07
C GLY A 205 -12.90 5.45 16.41
N VAL A 206 -11.76 5.64 17.10
CA VAL A 206 -10.77 4.61 17.48
C VAL A 206 -10.64 4.58 19.00
N ASN A 207 -11.49 3.80 19.68
CA ASN A 207 -11.58 3.74 21.14
C ASN A 207 -12.35 2.49 21.64
N PRO A 208 -12.27 2.09 22.93
CA PRO A 208 -12.95 0.89 23.48
C PRO A 208 -14.49 0.87 23.51
N ALA A 209 -15.16 1.84 22.89
CA ALA A 209 -16.60 1.81 22.63
C ALA A 209 -16.96 2.04 21.14
N ALA A 210 -15.95 2.05 20.27
CA ALA A 210 -16.09 2.00 18.82
C ALA A 210 -16.60 0.62 18.37
N GLN A 211 -16.51 0.37 17.06
CA GLN A 211 -16.76 -0.94 16.48
C GLN A 211 -15.68 -1.19 15.44
N GLU A 212 -14.96 -2.30 15.58
CA GLU A 212 -13.97 -2.78 14.63
C GLU A 212 -14.58 -2.92 13.22
N ILE A 213 -13.88 -2.40 12.22
CA ILE A 213 -14.25 -2.43 10.80
C ILE A 213 -13.07 -2.86 9.95
N CYS A 214 -13.35 -3.29 8.71
CA CYS A 214 -12.32 -3.72 7.76
C CYS A 214 -11.52 -2.54 7.17
N ASP A 215 -10.71 -1.85 7.99
CA ASP A 215 -9.81 -0.76 7.56
C ASP A 215 -8.32 -0.96 7.91
N SER A 216 -7.96 -2.13 8.47
CA SER A 216 -6.61 -2.50 8.90
C SER A 216 -6.00 -1.60 9.98
N ARG A 217 -6.83 -1.08 10.89
CA ARG A 217 -6.47 -0.47 12.17
C ARG A 217 -7.10 -1.32 13.28
N ASP A 218 -6.69 -1.09 14.52
CA ASP A 218 -7.37 -1.58 15.72
C ASP A 218 -8.34 -0.46 16.11
N ASN A 219 -9.64 -0.59 15.83
CA ASN A 219 -10.61 0.49 16.10
C ASN A 219 -11.19 0.45 17.50
N ASP A 220 -11.32 -0.72 18.14
CA ASP A 220 -11.86 -0.84 19.51
C ASP A 220 -10.79 -1.07 20.60
N CYS A 221 -9.51 -0.90 20.25
CA CYS A 221 -8.34 -0.94 21.12
C CYS A 221 -8.18 -2.23 21.94
N ASP A 222 -8.71 -3.35 21.41
CA ASP A 222 -8.67 -4.71 22.00
C ASP A 222 -7.35 -5.44 21.70
N THR A 223 -6.55 -4.96 20.74
CA THR A 223 -5.31 -5.53 20.16
C THR A 223 -5.49 -6.62 19.10
N LEU A 224 -6.73 -6.90 18.68
CA LEU A 224 -7.05 -7.61 17.44
C LEU A 224 -7.31 -6.61 16.29
N ILE A 225 -7.28 -7.07 15.04
CA ILE A 225 -7.39 -6.24 13.82
C ILE A 225 -8.04 -7.07 12.70
N ASP A 226 -8.98 -6.50 11.94
CA ASP A 226 -9.63 -7.10 10.77
C ASP A 226 -10.11 -8.56 11.06
N ASP A 227 -9.74 -9.53 10.22
CA ASP A 227 -10.08 -10.97 10.34
C ASP A 227 -9.40 -11.68 11.53
N ALA A 228 -8.67 -10.97 12.40
CA ALA A 228 -8.17 -11.50 13.66
C ALA A 228 -9.11 -11.25 14.85
N ASP A 229 -10.08 -10.33 14.70
CA ASP A 229 -11.13 -10.08 15.69
C ASP A 229 -12.41 -10.94 15.41
N ASP A 230 -13.10 -11.33 16.48
CA ASP A 230 -14.42 -12.00 16.46
C ASP A 230 -15.60 -10.97 16.49
N SER A 231 -15.35 -9.67 16.72
CA SER A 231 -16.38 -8.61 16.84
C SER A 231 -16.64 -7.79 15.55
N VAL A 232 -15.63 -7.69 14.68
CA VAL A 232 -15.56 -6.89 13.45
C VAL A 232 -16.87 -6.84 12.62
N ASP A 233 -17.28 -5.62 12.24
CA ASP A 233 -18.39 -5.44 11.31
C ASP A 233 -17.98 -5.73 9.86
N LEU A 234 -18.06 -7.01 9.52
CA LEU A 234 -17.95 -7.54 8.16
C LEU A 234 -18.93 -6.90 7.15
N SER A 235 -19.89 -6.05 7.55
CA SER A 235 -20.65 -5.22 6.59
C SER A 235 -19.78 -4.20 5.84
N THR A 236 -18.58 -3.92 6.36
CA THR A 236 -17.51 -3.13 5.71
C THR A 236 -16.54 -3.97 4.87
N GLY A 237 -16.57 -5.30 5.02
CA GLY A 237 -15.67 -6.24 4.33
C GLY A 237 -16.05 -6.54 2.87
N ALA A 238 -15.26 -7.40 2.25
CA ALA A 238 -15.40 -7.79 0.85
C ALA A 238 -15.84 -9.26 0.70
N THR A 239 -16.79 -9.52 -0.21
CA THR A 239 -17.09 -10.89 -0.61
C THR A 239 -15.97 -11.41 -1.51
N SER A 240 -15.39 -12.54 -1.13
CA SER A 240 -14.49 -13.35 -1.95
C SER A 240 -15.13 -14.73 -2.21
N TYR A 241 -14.71 -15.41 -3.26
CA TYR A 241 -15.26 -16.69 -3.72
C TYR A 241 -14.12 -17.70 -3.81
N ALA A 242 -14.38 -18.99 -3.57
CA ALA A 242 -13.31 -20.00 -3.59
C ALA A 242 -12.68 -20.11 -4.99
N ASP A 243 -11.37 -20.37 -5.01
CA ASP A 243 -10.52 -20.64 -6.19
C ASP A 243 -9.74 -21.92 -5.85
N ALA A 244 -10.36 -23.07 -6.13
CA ALA A 244 -9.94 -24.37 -5.59
C ALA A 244 -8.99 -25.15 -6.49
N ASP A 245 -8.95 -24.84 -7.80
CA ASP A 245 -7.96 -25.38 -8.74
C ASP A 245 -6.77 -24.44 -9.02
N GLY A 246 -6.93 -23.12 -8.84
CA GLY A 246 -5.89 -22.11 -8.94
C GLY A 246 -5.78 -21.36 -10.27
N ASP A 247 -6.85 -21.29 -11.07
CA ASP A 247 -6.87 -20.53 -12.34
C ASP A 247 -7.05 -19.01 -12.15
N GLY A 248 -7.77 -18.58 -11.11
CA GLY A 248 -8.01 -17.17 -10.76
C GLY A 248 -9.46 -16.66 -10.94
N TYR A 249 -10.38 -17.52 -11.37
CA TYR A 249 -11.83 -17.36 -11.24
C TYR A 249 -12.33 -18.02 -9.95
N GLY A 250 -13.64 -17.99 -9.66
CA GLY A 250 -14.15 -18.64 -8.46
C GLY A 250 -15.66 -18.88 -8.37
N ASP A 251 -16.02 -19.89 -7.57
CA ASP A 251 -17.39 -20.42 -7.44
C ASP A 251 -18.36 -19.44 -6.74
N ALA A 252 -19.42 -19.05 -7.48
CA ALA A 252 -20.49 -18.18 -7.01
C ALA A 252 -21.30 -18.75 -5.81
N ASP A 253 -21.39 -20.08 -5.66
CA ASP A 253 -22.03 -20.75 -4.51
C ASP A 253 -21.09 -20.85 -3.28
N ALA A 254 -19.77 -20.63 -3.44
CA ALA A 254 -18.74 -20.68 -2.38
C ALA A 254 -18.39 -19.32 -1.74
N ALA A 255 -19.29 -18.33 -1.86
CA ALA A 255 -19.08 -16.98 -1.34
C ALA A 255 -18.76 -16.90 0.17
N THR A 256 -17.66 -16.23 0.51
CA THR A 256 -17.18 -15.93 1.86
C THR A 256 -17.03 -14.43 2.05
N LEU A 257 -17.35 -13.90 3.23
CA LEU A 257 -17.21 -12.48 3.58
C LEU A 257 -16.13 -12.32 4.64
N SER A 258 -15.14 -11.47 4.36
CA SER A 258 -13.96 -11.21 5.20
C SER A 258 -13.38 -9.82 4.90
N CYS A 259 -12.46 -9.33 5.72
CA CYS A 259 -11.77 -8.06 5.48
C CYS A 259 -10.69 -8.21 4.39
N ALA A 260 -9.84 -9.22 4.51
CA ALA A 260 -8.89 -9.64 3.49
C ALA A 260 -9.41 -10.84 2.69
N THR A 261 -9.06 -10.92 1.40
CA THR A 261 -9.35 -12.09 0.57
C THR A 261 -8.60 -13.33 1.10
N PRO A 262 -9.29 -14.45 1.43
CA PRO A 262 -8.64 -15.65 1.94
C PRO A 262 -7.67 -16.28 0.94
N ALA A 263 -6.71 -17.09 1.44
CA ALA A 263 -5.79 -17.82 0.57
C ALA A 263 -6.50 -18.99 -0.12
N GLY A 264 -6.56 -18.97 -1.46
CA GLY A 264 -7.40 -19.87 -2.26
C GLY A 264 -8.81 -19.31 -2.49
N ALA A 265 -8.90 -17.99 -2.66
CA ALA A 265 -10.12 -17.28 -2.99
C ALA A 265 -9.81 -16.03 -3.84
N VAL A 266 -10.79 -15.57 -4.62
CA VAL A 266 -10.70 -14.41 -5.51
C VAL A 266 -11.91 -13.47 -5.37
N SER A 267 -11.86 -12.30 -5.99
CA SER A 267 -12.91 -11.26 -5.89
C SER A 267 -13.95 -11.31 -7.02
N ASN A 268 -13.96 -12.36 -7.85
CA ASN A 268 -14.95 -12.58 -8.91
C ASN A 268 -15.73 -13.87 -8.63
N ALA A 269 -16.88 -14.03 -9.27
CA ALA A 269 -17.82 -15.13 -9.09
C ALA A 269 -18.25 -15.69 -10.45
N GLU A 270 -17.26 -15.84 -11.34
CA GLU A 270 -17.47 -16.00 -12.78
C GLU A 270 -17.08 -17.42 -13.28
N ASP A 271 -16.68 -18.32 -12.37
CA ASP A 271 -16.39 -19.73 -12.64
C ASP A 271 -17.68 -20.57 -12.70
N CYS A 272 -17.65 -21.63 -13.51
CA CYS A 272 -18.73 -22.60 -13.68
C CYS A 272 -18.35 -24.07 -13.36
N ASP A 273 -17.07 -24.42 -13.16
CA ASP A 273 -16.61 -25.68 -12.54
C ASP A 273 -15.21 -25.52 -11.87
N ASP A 274 -15.18 -24.89 -10.67
CA ASP A 274 -14.06 -24.70 -9.70
C ASP A 274 -13.25 -25.98 -9.33
N GLY A 275 -13.54 -27.10 -9.99
CA GLY A 275 -12.76 -28.34 -9.96
C GLY A 275 -11.81 -28.56 -11.16
N ASP A 276 -11.88 -27.77 -12.24
CA ASP A 276 -11.04 -27.91 -13.44
C ASP A 276 -10.63 -26.57 -14.08
N ALA A 277 -9.37 -26.18 -13.85
CA ALA A 277 -8.68 -24.98 -14.36
C ALA A 277 -8.52 -24.90 -15.91
N THR A 278 -9.39 -25.57 -16.65
CA THR A 278 -9.62 -25.41 -18.09
C THR A 278 -11.04 -24.94 -18.44
N VAL A 279 -11.90 -24.75 -17.43
CA VAL A 279 -13.29 -24.28 -17.53
C VAL A 279 -13.41 -22.94 -16.78
N SER A 280 -13.29 -21.82 -17.48
CA SER A 280 -13.41 -20.47 -16.89
C SER A 280 -13.56 -19.38 -17.97
N PRO A 281 -14.00 -18.14 -17.65
CA PRO A 281 -14.13 -17.03 -18.61
C PRO A 281 -12.86 -16.57 -19.35
N ALA A 282 -11.71 -17.21 -19.12
CA ALA A 282 -10.47 -17.01 -19.87
C ALA A 282 -10.07 -18.21 -20.76
N ALA A 283 -10.87 -19.28 -20.76
CA ALA A 283 -10.67 -20.48 -21.55
C ALA A 283 -10.98 -20.25 -23.05
N THR A 284 -11.26 -21.34 -23.77
CA THR A 284 -11.71 -21.30 -25.16
C THR A 284 -12.54 -22.55 -25.40
N GLU A 285 -13.81 -22.35 -25.76
CA GLU A 285 -14.75 -23.42 -26.06
C GLU A 285 -14.20 -24.42 -27.09
N ILE A 286 -14.35 -25.71 -26.82
CA ILE A 286 -13.96 -26.83 -27.69
C ILE A 286 -15.05 -27.90 -27.72
N CYS A 287 -15.05 -28.74 -28.76
CA CYS A 287 -16.00 -29.83 -28.93
C CYS A 287 -15.79 -30.98 -27.91
N ASP A 288 -16.15 -30.78 -26.64
CA ASP A 288 -16.19 -31.84 -25.61
C ASP A 288 -17.50 -31.93 -24.80
N GLY A 289 -18.45 -31.01 -25.02
CA GLY A 289 -19.77 -31.01 -24.37
C GLY A 289 -19.81 -30.39 -22.98
N LEU A 290 -18.82 -29.55 -22.64
CA LEU A 290 -18.79 -28.67 -21.48
C LEU A 290 -18.81 -27.21 -21.96
N ASP A 291 -19.49 -26.32 -21.23
CA ASP A 291 -19.36 -24.86 -21.39
C ASP A 291 -18.00 -24.44 -20.82
N ASN A 292 -16.96 -24.39 -21.65
CA ASN A 292 -15.58 -24.16 -21.19
C ASN A 292 -15.32 -22.69 -20.85
N ASP A 293 -15.92 -21.72 -21.57
CA ASP A 293 -15.71 -20.28 -21.31
C ASP A 293 -16.82 -19.59 -20.48
N CYS A 294 -17.70 -20.40 -19.88
CA CYS A 294 -18.75 -20.01 -18.93
C CYS A 294 -19.74 -18.95 -19.45
N ASP A 295 -19.92 -18.87 -20.78
CA ASP A 295 -20.82 -17.94 -21.49
C ASP A 295 -22.31 -18.38 -21.41
N SER A 296 -22.56 -19.66 -21.05
CA SER A 296 -23.86 -20.36 -21.11
C SER A 296 -24.30 -20.82 -22.52
N ALA A 297 -23.41 -20.78 -23.50
CA ALA A 297 -23.49 -21.60 -24.71
C ALA A 297 -22.70 -22.92 -24.55
N THR A 298 -22.72 -23.81 -25.54
CA THR A 298 -21.96 -25.07 -25.55
C THR A 298 -21.83 -25.62 -26.98
N ASP A 299 -20.67 -26.19 -27.33
CA ASP A 299 -20.39 -26.83 -28.62
C ASP A 299 -20.91 -25.97 -29.82
N ASP A 300 -21.72 -26.55 -30.72
CA ASP A 300 -22.24 -25.92 -31.94
C ASP A 300 -23.28 -24.79 -31.71
N ASP A 301 -23.77 -24.58 -30.48
CA ASP A 301 -24.64 -23.45 -30.14
C ASP A 301 -23.83 -22.19 -29.75
N ASP A 302 -22.51 -22.31 -29.55
CA ASP A 302 -21.59 -21.21 -29.24
C ASP A 302 -20.98 -20.52 -30.50
N SER A 303 -20.49 -19.29 -30.32
CA SER A 303 -19.79 -18.46 -31.29
C SER A 303 -18.31 -18.17 -30.97
N SER A 304 -17.81 -18.59 -29.81
CA SER A 304 -16.39 -18.56 -29.36
C SER A 304 -15.59 -19.76 -29.93
N LEU A 305 -16.24 -20.94 -29.98
CA LEU A 305 -15.77 -22.28 -30.35
C LEU A 305 -14.54 -22.36 -31.26
N ASP A 306 -13.46 -22.96 -30.75
CA ASP A 306 -12.34 -23.39 -31.57
C ASP A 306 -12.65 -24.68 -32.33
N LEU A 307 -13.14 -24.47 -33.56
CA LEU A 307 -13.34 -25.49 -34.60
C LEU A 307 -12.07 -26.30 -34.96
N SER A 308 -10.88 -26.05 -34.37
CA SER A 308 -9.74 -26.97 -34.47
C SER A 308 -9.96 -28.30 -33.73
N SER A 309 -10.90 -28.32 -32.78
CA SER A 309 -11.38 -29.52 -32.07
C SER A 309 -12.47 -30.31 -32.83
N ALA A 310 -13.17 -29.63 -33.76
CA ALA A 310 -14.39 -30.10 -34.40
C ALA A 310 -14.18 -31.15 -35.51
N THR A 311 -15.25 -31.89 -35.83
CA THR A 311 -15.24 -32.88 -36.91
C THR A 311 -15.58 -32.23 -38.25
N THR A 312 -14.89 -32.65 -39.32
CA THR A 312 -15.30 -32.32 -40.70
C THR A 312 -16.33 -33.34 -41.18
N TRP A 313 -17.48 -32.84 -41.62
CA TRP A 313 -18.59 -33.63 -42.12
C TRP A 313 -18.83 -33.31 -43.61
N TYR A 314 -19.30 -34.28 -44.36
CA TYR A 314 -19.52 -34.22 -45.82
C TYR A 314 -21.01 -34.35 -46.10
N ALA A 315 -21.57 -33.59 -47.05
CA ALA A 315 -23.01 -33.69 -47.37
C ALA A 315 -23.36 -35.12 -47.85
N ASP A 316 -24.52 -35.63 -47.43
CA ASP A 316 -25.07 -36.96 -47.76
C ASP A 316 -26.44 -36.73 -48.42
N GLY A 317 -26.41 -36.38 -49.72
CA GLY A 317 -27.53 -35.82 -50.47
C GLY A 317 -28.65 -36.82 -50.76
N ASP A 318 -28.27 -38.07 -51.06
CA ASP A 318 -29.17 -39.16 -51.43
C ASP A 318 -29.52 -40.11 -50.25
N SER A 319 -28.82 -39.99 -49.11
CA SER A 319 -28.98 -40.76 -47.86
C SER A 319 -28.38 -42.19 -47.83
N ASP A 320 -27.33 -42.46 -48.61
CA ASP A 320 -26.59 -43.74 -48.59
C ASP A 320 -25.50 -43.85 -47.49
N ARG A 321 -24.97 -42.72 -46.96
CA ARG A 321 -23.86 -42.55 -45.97
C ARG A 321 -22.45 -42.33 -46.51
N PHE A 322 -22.23 -42.38 -47.81
CA PHE A 322 -21.10 -41.66 -48.39
C PHE A 322 -21.52 -40.19 -48.61
N GLY A 323 -20.59 -39.35 -49.03
CA GLY A 323 -20.86 -37.93 -49.17
C GLY A 323 -19.83 -37.16 -49.96
N ASP A 324 -20.24 -36.02 -50.51
CA ASP A 324 -19.45 -35.19 -51.43
C ASP A 324 -18.16 -34.65 -50.75
N PRO A 325 -16.96 -35.02 -51.26
CA PRO A 325 -15.68 -34.56 -50.69
C PRO A 325 -15.41 -33.06 -50.86
N ASP A 326 -16.05 -32.38 -51.82
CA ASP A 326 -15.95 -30.94 -52.06
C ASP A 326 -17.02 -30.13 -51.26
N VAL A 327 -18.11 -30.76 -50.78
CA VAL A 327 -19.17 -30.10 -49.96
C VAL A 327 -19.05 -30.50 -48.49
N THR A 328 -18.15 -29.80 -47.80
CA THR A 328 -17.86 -29.98 -46.36
C THR A 328 -18.50 -28.93 -45.46
N THR A 329 -18.79 -29.32 -44.22
CA THR A 329 -18.98 -28.42 -43.07
C THR A 329 -18.13 -28.89 -41.90
N VAL A 330 -17.96 -28.04 -40.88
CA VAL A 330 -17.26 -28.37 -39.63
C VAL A 330 -18.22 -28.12 -38.47
N ALA A 331 -18.34 -29.09 -37.56
CA ALA A 331 -19.27 -29.08 -36.41
C ALA A 331 -18.83 -30.10 -35.34
N CYS A 332 -19.27 -29.92 -34.10
CA CYS A 332 -19.07 -30.86 -33.00
C CYS A 332 -19.97 -32.09 -33.15
N GLU A 333 -21.29 -31.91 -33.20
CA GLU A 333 -22.28 -32.95 -33.48
C GLU A 333 -22.44 -33.19 -35.00
N LEU A 334 -23.07 -34.32 -35.36
CA LEU A 334 -23.39 -34.66 -36.75
C LEU A 334 -24.52 -33.77 -37.31
N PRO A 335 -24.26 -32.94 -38.34
CA PRO A 335 -25.31 -32.14 -38.95
C PRO A 335 -26.31 -33.00 -39.75
N SER A 336 -27.58 -32.57 -39.77
CA SER A 336 -28.64 -33.30 -40.48
C SER A 336 -28.43 -33.28 -42.00
N GLY A 337 -28.21 -34.46 -42.60
CA GLY A 337 -27.94 -34.61 -44.04
C GLY A 337 -26.45 -34.60 -44.39
N PHE A 338 -25.61 -35.06 -43.46
CA PHE A 338 -24.16 -35.20 -43.61
C PHE A 338 -23.69 -36.57 -43.11
N THR A 339 -22.43 -36.90 -43.41
CA THR A 339 -21.72 -38.13 -43.00
C THR A 339 -20.25 -37.84 -42.65
N THR A 340 -19.53 -38.84 -42.12
CA THR A 340 -18.08 -38.79 -41.90
C THR A 340 -17.25 -39.25 -43.10
N SER A 341 -17.87 -39.80 -44.16
CA SER A 341 -17.15 -40.43 -45.30
C SER A 341 -17.21 -39.57 -46.57
N GLY A 342 -16.32 -38.58 -46.64
CA GLY A 342 -16.11 -37.72 -47.81
C GLY A 342 -15.42 -38.45 -48.95
N THR A 343 -16.17 -39.29 -49.63
CA THR A 343 -15.68 -40.28 -50.59
C THR A 343 -16.68 -40.59 -51.70
N ASP A 344 -17.81 -39.87 -51.78
CA ASP A 344 -18.73 -40.02 -52.90
C ASP A 344 -18.22 -39.35 -54.17
N CYS A 345 -18.79 -39.73 -55.31
CA CYS A 345 -18.51 -39.17 -56.62
C CYS A 345 -19.78 -38.74 -57.40
N ASP A 346 -21.00 -39.06 -56.94
CA ASP A 346 -22.27 -38.52 -57.45
C ASP A 346 -23.38 -38.49 -56.36
N ASP A 347 -23.26 -37.55 -55.41
CA ASP A 347 -24.15 -37.29 -54.22
C ASP A 347 -25.65 -37.03 -54.53
N ASP A 348 -26.07 -37.18 -55.80
CA ASP A 348 -27.45 -37.16 -56.30
C ASP A 348 -28.02 -38.58 -56.60
N ASP A 349 -27.22 -39.67 -56.60
CA ASP A 349 -27.68 -41.06 -56.88
C ASP A 349 -26.99 -42.18 -56.07
N ALA A 350 -27.68 -42.64 -55.01
CA ALA A 350 -27.33 -43.70 -54.04
C ALA A 350 -27.03 -45.12 -54.60
N ALA A 351 -26.80 -45.24 -55.91
CA ALA A 351 -26.27 -46.42 -56.58
C ALA A 351 -24.78 -46.28 -56.96
N ILE A 352 -24.22 -45.07 -56.86
CA ILE A 352 -22.82 -44.72 -57.11
C ILE A 352 -22.20 -44.39 -55.74
N ASN A 353 -21.13 -45.10 -55.33
CA ASN A 353 -20.39 -44.88 -54.06
C ASN A 353 -19.28 -45.94 -53.83
N PRO A 354 -18.31 -45.70 -52.91
CA PRO A 354 -17.21 -46.61 -52.55
C PRO A 354 -17.51 -48.07 -52.14
N VAL A 355 -18.77 -48.50 -52.06
CA VAL A 355 -19.14 -49.92 -51.83
C VAL A 355 -20.21 -50.43 -52.80
N ALA A 356 -20.45 -49.69 -53.88
CA ALA A 356 -21.20 -50.13 -55.04
C ALA A 356 -20.42 -51.21 -55.81
N MET A 357 -20.72 -51.38 -57.09
CA MET A 357 -20.06 -52.35 -57.96
C MET A 357 -20.14 -51.83 -59.39
N GLU A 358 -18.98 -51.50 -59.96
CA GLU A 358 -18.85 -50.95 -61.31
C GLU A 358 -19.64 -51.76 -62.37
N VAL A 359 -20.39 -51.06 -63.22
CA VAL A 359 -21.17 -51.62 -64.33
C VAL A 359 -20.93 -50.83 -65.62
N CYS A 360 -21.14 -51.50 -66.75
CA CYS A 360 -20.91 -50.91 -68.07
C CYS A 360 -21.92 -49.80 -68.44
N ASP A 361 -21.79 -48.59 -67.89
CA ASP A 361 -22.64 -47.43 -68.22
C ASP A 361 -21.93 -46.07 -68.41
N THR A 362 -20.59 -46.05 -68.48
CA THR A 362 -19.73 -44.86 -68.67
C THR A 362 -19.64 -43.86 -67.52
N LEU A 363 -20.09 -44.26 -66.32
CA LEU A 363 -19.82 -43.56 -65.06
C LEU A 363 -18.74 -44.33 -64.27
N ASP A 364 -18.21 -43.72 -63.21
CA ASP A 364 -17.40 -44.38 -62.18
C ASP A 364 -18.39 -44.74 -61.06
N ASN A 365 -18.83 -46.00 -60.95
CA ASN A 365 -19.88 -46.33 -59.98
C ASN A 365 -19.33 -46.65 -58.58
N ASP A 366 -18.09 -47.14 -58.45
CA ASP A 366 -17.49 -47.46 -57.14
C ASP A 366 -16.45 -46.44 -56.63
N CYS A 367 -16.37 -45.28 -57.27
CA CYS A 367 -15.61 -44.08 -56.89
C CYS A 367 -14.10 -44.33 -56.67
N ASP A 368 -13.55 -45.33 -57.37
CA ASP A 368 -12.13 -45.72 -57.35
C ASP A 368 -11.26 -44.84 -58.28
N GLY A 369 -11.87 -44.19 -59.28
CA GLY A 369 -11.21 -43.36 -60.28
C GLY A 369 -10.97 -44.06 -61.63
N LEU A 370 -11.54 -45.25 -61.83
CA LEU A 370 -11.55 -46.03 -63.08
C LEU A 370 -12.99 -46.14 -63.63
N ILE A 371 -13.15 -46.52 -64.90
CA ILE A 371 -14.45 -46.55 -65.62
C ILE A 371 -14.46 -47.70 -66.64
N ASP A 372 -15.59 -48.41 -66.76
CA ASP A 372 -15.90 -49.44 -67.75
C ASP A 372 -14.78 -50.49 -67.96
N ASP A 373 -14.00 -50.37 -69.05
CA ASP A 373 -12.98 -51.31 -69.51
C ASP A 373 -11.57 -50.96 -69.02
N ASP A 374 -11.39 -49.83 -68.33
CA ASP A 374 -10.14 -49.44 -67.66
C ASP A 374 -10.12 -49.87 -66.17
N ASP A 375 -11.23 -50.38 -65.63
CA ASP A 375 -11.34 -51.02 -64.31
C ASP A 375 -11.19 -52.57 -64.36
N ASP A 376 -10.64 -53.16 -63.29
CA ASP A 376 -10.51 -54.61 -63.05
C ASP A 376 -11.66 -55.19 -62.16
N SER A 377 -12.49 -54.34 -61.51
CA SER A 377 -13.64 -54.70 -60.64
C SER A 377 -14.94 -54.99 -61.43
N VAL A 378 -15.15 -54.27 -62.53
CA VAL A 378 -16.35 -54.19 -63.39
C VAL A 378 -17.15 -55.49 -63.56
N PHE A 379 -18.47 -55.39 -63.33
CA PHE A 379 -19.41 -56.49 -63.45
C PHE A 379 -19.80 -56.77 -64.91
N LEU A 380 -18.93 -57.50 -65.61
CA LEU A 380 -19.13 -57.91 -67.00
C LEU A 380 -20.25 -58.96 -67.17
N GLY A 381 -21.48 -58.45 -67.26
CA GLY A 381 -22.70 -59.24 -67.48
C GLY A 381 -22.78 -59.93 -68.86
N PRO A 382 -23.83 -60.73 -69.11
CA PRO A 382 -24.00 -61.47 -70.37
C PRO A 382 -24.24 -60.59 -71.60
N SER A 383 -24.51 -59.29 -71.40
CA SER A 383 -24.53 -58.24 -72.44
C SER A 383 -23.12 -57.85 -72.91
N SER A 384 -22.14 -57.82 -72.01
CA SER A 384 -20.75 -57.41 -72.22
C SER A 384 -19.89 -58.49 -72.90
N SER A 385 -20.52 -59.35 -73.71
CA SER A 385 -19.92 -60.56 -74.32
C SER A 385 -19.72 -60.38 -75.82
N TRP A 386 -18.51 -60.02 -76.22
CA TRP A 386 -18.16 -59.79 -77.63
C TRP A 386 -17.57 -61.03 -78.29
N TYR A 387 -17.97 -61.29 -79.54
CA TYR A 387 -17.55 -62.45 -80.31
C TYR A 387 -16.76 -62.00 -81.55
N PRO A 388 -15.55 -62.52 -81.80
CA PRO A 388 -14.71 -62.05 -82.91
C PRO A 388 -15.30 -62.46 -84.27
N ASP A 389 -15.70 -61.46 -85.05
CA ASP A 389 -16.19 -61.54 -86.43
C ASP A 389 -15.04 -61.28 -87.42
N ALA A 390 -14.49 -62.36 -87.98
CA ALA A 390 -13.25 -62.35 -88.77
C ALA A 390 -13.47 -62.14 -90.29
N ASP A 391 -14.62 -62.54 -90.83
CA ASP A 391 -15.01 -62.41 -92.24
C ASP A 391 -16.09 -61.35 -92.51
N ALA A 392 -16.53 -60.63 -91.48
CA ALA A 392 -17.42 -59.47 -91.53
C ALA A 392 -18.85 -59.78 -91.99
N ASP A 393 -19.39 -60.94 -91.61
CA ASP A 393 -20.75 -61.38 -91.98
C ASP A 393 -21.83 -61.03 -90.94
N GLY A 394 -21.42 -60.68 -89.72
CA GLY A 394 -22.29 -60.32 -88.60
C GLY A 394 -22.49 -61.40 -87.53
N TYR A 395 -21.85 -62.58 -87.66
CA TYR A 395 -21.92 -63.69 -86.69
C TYR A 395 -20.53 -64.05 -86.14
N GLY A 396 -20.16 -63.48 -84.99
CA GLY A 396 -18.85 -63.75 -84.35
C GLY A 396 -18.70 -65.15 -83.75
N ASP A 397 -17.45 -65.58 -83.57
CA ASP A 397 -17.13 -66.93 -83.07
C ASP A 397 -17.39 -67.13 -81.56
N SER A 398 -18.39 -67.93 -81.24
CA SER A 398 -18.72 -68.40 -79.89
C SER A 398 -17.61 -69.16 -79.14
N GLY A 399 -16.56 -69.61 -79.83
CA GLY A 399 -15.46 -70.39 -79.25
C GLY A 399 -14.44 -69.58 -78.45
N ALA A 400 -14.43 -68.25 -78.59
CA ALA A 400 -13.51 -67.35 -77.89
C ALA A 400 -14.14 -65.97 -77.63
N PRO A 401 -15.14 -65.86 -76.73
CA PRO A 401 -15.68 -64.57 -76.32
C PRO A 401 -14.61 -63.73 -75.62
N THR A 402 -14.66 -62.43 -75.85
CA THR A 402 -13.96 -61.41 -75.06
C THR A 402 -15.00 -60.61 -74.28
N TYR A 403 -14.80 -60.48 -72.98
CA TYR A 403 -15.64 -59.65 -72.13
C TYR A 403 -15.09 -58.23 -72.13
N ALA A 404 -15.98 -57.26 -72.38
CA ALA A 404 -15.69 -55.83 -72.40
C ALA A 404 -17.01 -55.03 -72.43
N CYS A 405 -17.01 -53.82 -71.89
CA CYS A 405 -18.15 -52.90 -71.97
C CYS A 405 -18.33 -52.35 -73.39
N GLU A 406 -17.27 -51.79 -73.99
CA GLU A 406 -17.25 -51.35 -75.40
C GLU A 406 -16.88 -52.49 -76.36
N ALA A 407 -17.21 -52.31 -77.64
CA ALA A 407 -16.88 -53.26 -78.70
C ALA A 407 -15.35 -53.29 -78.96
N PRO A 408 -14.62 -54.40 -78.68
CA PRO A 408 -13.15 -54.39 -78.73
C PRO A 408 -12.64 -53.99 -80.11
N ALA A 409 -11.90 -52.87 -80.15
CA ALA A 409 -11.50 -52.22 -81.40
C ALA A 409 -10.87 -53.22 -82.38
N ARG A 410 -11.45 -53.32 -83.60
CA ARG A 410 -11.09 -54.35 -84.59
C ARG A 410 -9.57 -54.43 -84.75
N ARG A 411 -8.96 -55.51 -84.24
CA ARG A 411 -7.53 -55.81 -84.38
C ARG A 411 -7.20 -56.03 -85.86
N THR A 412 -6.93 -54.93 -86.57
CA THR A 412 -6.45 -54.99 -87.95
C THR A 412 -5.14 -55.78 -87.96
N PRO A 413 -5.06 -56.91 -88.67
CA PRO A 413 -3.84 -57.73 -88.64
C PRO A 413 -2.70 -56.92 -89.28
N PRO A 414 -1.53 -56.82 -88.62
CA PRO A 414 -0.46 -55.95 -89.10
C PRO A 414 0.01 -56.40 -90.49
N MET A 415 -0.13 -55.52 -91.49
CA MET A 415 0.29 -55.82 -92.85
C MET A 415 1.79 -56.10 -92.88
N THR A 416 2.15 -57.32 -93.29
CA THR A 416 3.53 -57.82 -93.30
C THR A 416 4.43 -56.94 -94.18
N THR A 417 5.25 -56.12 -93.54
CA THR A 417 6.33 -55.36 -94.19
C THR A 417 7.64 -55.57 -93.44
N THR A 418 8.76 -55.44 -94.16
CA THR A 418 10.04 -56.06 -93.78
C THR A 418 10.83 -55.28 -92.72
N ALA A 419 11.39 -56.01 -91.75
CA ALA A 419 12.24 -55.47 -90.70
C ALA A 419 13.45 -54.69 -91.26
N THR A 420 13.67 -53.47 -90.74
CA THR A 420 14.91 -52.70 -90.94
C THR A 420 15.26 -51.94 -89.65
N THR A 421 16.23 -52.44 -88.90
CA THR A 421 16.99 -51.67 -87.86
C THR A 421 17.84 -50.59 -88.54
N PRO A 422 18.17 -49.41 -87.93
CA PRO A 422 18.86 -49.39 -86.61
C PRO A 422 18.78 -48.13 -85.70
N THR A 423 19.17 -48.34 -84.43
CA THR A 423 19.89 -47.42 -83.48
C THR A 423 19.25 -46.09 -82.97
N PRO A 424 19.50 -45.71 -81.69
CA PRO A 424 19.08 -44.44 -81.07
C PRO A 424 20.08 -43.29 -81.31
N PRO A 425 19.75 -42.01 -80.99
CA PRO A 425 20.24 -41.42 -79.73
C PRO A 425 19.44 -40.24 -79.11
N SER A 426 19.95 -39.76 -77.96
CA SER A 426 20.02 -38.36 -77.47
C SER A 426 18.79 -37.56 -76.98
N THR A 427 18.82 -37.29 -75.67
CA THR A 427 18.37 -36.10 -74.89
C THR A 427 19.09 -34.79 -75.28
N PRO A 428 18.85 -33.62 -74.61
CA PRO A 428 17.69 -33.08 -73.86
C PRO A 428 17.20 -31.80 -74.60
N PRO A 429 17.26 -30.52 -74.13
CA PRO A 429 16.96 -29.81 -72.86
C PRO A 429 15.88 -28.68 -73.14
N PRO A 430 15.81 -27.44 -72.56
CA PRO A 430 16.49 -26.81 -71.40
C PRO A 430 15.71 -25.77 -70.50
N TRP A 431 16.26 -25.45 -69.30
CA TRP A 431 16.13 -24.19 -68.49
C TRP A 431 14.69 -23.78 -68.03
N SER A 432 14.38 -23.16 -66.87
CA SER A 432 15.05 -22.64 -65.64
C SER A 432 13.91 -22.21 -64.65
N LEU A 433 14.05 -21.86 -63.35
CA LEU A 433 15.19 -21.58 -62.44
C LEU A 433 14.80 -21.81 -60.94
N ALA A 434 15.55 -21.18 -60.02
CA ALA A 434 15.47 -21.12 -58.54
C ALA A 434 14.43 -20.08 -57.99
N THR A 435 14.16 -19.84 -56.69
CA THR A 435 14.91 -19.94 -55.37
C THR A 435 13.92 -20.19 -54.20
N THR A 436 14.10 -21.12 -53.23
CA THR A 436 14.85 -21.08 -51.92
C THR A 436 14.52 -19.91 -50.96
N PRO A 437 14.62 -20.01 -49.60
CA PRO A 437 15.21 -21.08 -48.74
C PRO A 437 14.48 -21.44 -47.40
N THR A 438 15.10 -22.34 -46.59
CA THR A 438 14.87 -22.62 -45.13
C THR A 438 13.52 -23.29 -44.74
N THR A 439 13.37 -24.03 -43.63
CA THR A 439 14.02 -23.97 -42.29
C THR A 439 14.82 -25.22 -41.83
N THR A 440 15.38 -25.14 -40.62
CA THR A 440 16.29 -26.11 -39.97
C THR A 440 15.60 -27.30 -39.30
N ALA A 441 16.24 -28.48 -39.35
CA ALA A 441 16.02 -29.57 -38.41
C ALA A 441 17.11 -29.57 -37.31
N THR A 442 16.72 -29.89 -36.07
CA THR A 442 17.64 -30.14 -34.94
C THR A 442 17.37 -31.51 -34.34
N ALA A 443 18.43 -32.28 -34.11
CA ALA A 443 18.33 -33.67 -33.65
C ALA A 443 18.27 -33.79 -32.12
N SER A 444 17.59 -34.83 -31.63
CA SER A 444 17.54 -35.20 -30.22
C SER A 444 18.93 -35.49 -29.65
N SER A 445 19.20 -35.04 -28.42
CA SER A 445 20.48 -35.26 -27.72
C SER A 445 20.26 -35.72 -26.28
N THR A 446 20.92 -36.83 -25.98
CA THR A 446 20.93 -37.65 -24.75
C THR A 446 20.96 -36.94 -23.39
N ARG A 447 20.31 -37.58 -22.41
CA ARG A 447 20.48 -37.40 -20.95
C ARG A 447 21.94 -37.16 -20.51
N SER A 448 22.14 -36.31 -19.50
CA SER A 448 23.23 -36.47 -18.52
C SER A 448 22.80 -35.97 -17.13
N SER A 449 23.56 -36.31 -16.08
CA SER A 449 23.05 -36.35 -14.69
C SER A 449 23.90 -35.61 -13.64
N THR A 450 23.25 -34.73 -12.88
CA THR A 450 23.78 -33.99 -11.70
C THR A 450 22.61 -33.40 -10.90
N LEU A 451 22.65 -33.17 -9.58
CA LEU A 451 23.35 -33.83 -8.45
C LEU A 451 22.71 -33.33 -7.13
N ARG A 452 22.59 -34.16 -6.08
CA ARG A 452 22.16 -33.75 -4.72
C ARG A 452 23.30 -33.04 -3.96
N PRO A 453 23.02 -32.03 -3.12
CA PRO A 453 22.72 -32.24 -1.70
C PRO A 453 21.44 -31.49 -1.23
N ALA A 454 20.76 -31.75 -0.09
CA ALA A 454 21.05 -32.45 1.16
C ALA A 454 21.66 -31.62 2.32
N LEU A 455 20.83 -30.77 2.95
CA LEU A 455 20.87 -30.39 4.38
C LEU A 455 19.40 -30.48 4.88
N THR A 456 19.01 -31.33 5.84
CA THR A 456 19.26 -31.39 7.29
C THR A 456 18.57 -30.30 8.11
N ALA A 457 17.57 -30.71 8.90
CA ALA A 457 16.73 -29.87 9.74
C ALA A 457 17.44 -29.34 11.00
N ALA A 458 16.81 -28.33 11.62
CA ALA A 458 17.02 -27.93 13.01
C ALA A 458 15.74 -28.19 13.84
N CYS A 459 15.88 -28.30 15.15
CA CYS A 459 14.78 -28.45 16.12
C CYS A 459 14.74 -27.22 17.04
N PRO A 460 13.58 -26.90 17.65
CA PRO A 460 13.42 -25.69 18.45
C PRO A 460 13.97 -25.81 19.88
N ALA A 461 14.32 -24.64 20.43
CA ALA A 461 14.41 -24.31 21.85
C ALA A 461 14.13 -22.79 21.95
N THR A 462 13.51 -22.26 23.01
CA THR A 462 13.18 -22.89 24.31
C THR A 462 11.79 -22.48 24.75
#